data_AF-A0A0J0Y3H3-F1
#
_entry.id   AF-A0A0J0Y3H3-F1
#
_cell.length_a   1.000
_cell.length_b   1.000
_cell.length_c   1.000
_cell.angle_alpha   90.00
_cell.angle_beta   90.00
_cell.angle_gamma   90.00
#
_symmetry.space_group_name_H-M   'P 1'
#
loop_
_entity.id
_entity.type
_entity.pdbx_description
1 polymer ?
#
loop_
_entity_poly.entity_id
_entity_poly.type
_entity_poly.pdbx_seq_one_letter_code
_entity_poly.pdbx_strand_id
1 'polypeptide(L)'
;MRTLFFALFIILYSNVSNAQGREGEKEWIQCYKEQVYYGGLLKGLGEKALIAKITAADKSFYNPVFSVLHQKSINQSSDYLLSIINKDYLNRKDRVAEPADGKRSLRIALEFYNSNKLHLLAVKAYQAWLKVPNKAALIEKASAAY
;
A
#
# COMPACT_ATOMS: atom_id res chain seq x y z
N MET A 1 14.34 20.62 21.87
CA MET A 1 14.05 19.17 21.86
C MET A 1 12.90 18.72 20.95
N ARG A 2 12.04 19.61 20.42
CA ARG A 2 10.98 19.24 19.45
C ARG A 2 11.46 19.09 18.00
N THR A 3 12.52 19.80 17.62
CA THR A 3 13.08 19.79 16.25
C THR A 3 13.92 18.54 15.93
N LEU A 4 14.56 17.91 16.93
CA LEU A 4 15.30 16.66 16.72
C LEU A 4 14.41 15.45 16.41
N PHE A 5 13.16 15.44 16.91
CA PHE A 5 12.22 14.35 16.65
C PHE A 5 11.72 14.32 15.20
N PHE A 6 11.56 15.48 14.57
CA PHE A 6 11.17 15.58 13.15
C PHE A 6 12.30 15.16 12.20
N ALA A 7 13.55 15.49 12.54
CA ALA A 7 14.70 15.06 11.76
C ALA A 7 14.90 13.54 11.82
N LEU A 8 14.67 12.90 12.97
CA LEU A 8 14.70 11.43 13.10
C LEU A 8 13.57 10.74 12.34
N PHE A 9 12.39 11.36 12.24
CA PHE A 9 11.30 10.83 11.41
C PHE A 9 11.66 10.87 9.91
N ILE A 10 12.30 11.94 9.43
CA ILE A 10 12.71 12.07 8.03
C ILE A 10 13.88 11.11 7.68
N ILE A 11 14.82 10.91 8.60
CA ILE A 11 15.97 10.01 8.39
C ILE A 11 15.57 8.52 8.47
N LEU A 12 14.52 8.18 9.22
CA LEU A 12 13.95 6.82 9.22
C LEU A 12 13.13 6.52 7.95
N TYR A 13 12.62 7.55 7.25
CA TYR A 13 11.93 7.43 5.96
C TYR A 13 12.87 7.45 4.74
N SER A 14 14.13 7.86 4.88
CA SER A 14 15.09 7.86 3.76
C SER A 14 15.71 6.50 3.42
N ASN A 15 15.28 5.42 4.08
CA ASN A 15 15.60 4.04 3.65
C ASN A 15 14.52 3.44 2.74
N VAL A 16 13.53 4.22 2.31
CA VAL A 16 12.59 3.78 1.30
C VAL A 16 13.30 3.77 -0.06
N SER A 17 13.78 2.58 -0.43
CA SER A 17 13.89 2.11 -1.81
C SER A 17 14.93 2.79 -2.73
N ASN A 18 16.21 2.47 -2.53
CA ASN A 18 17.17 2.43 -3.66
C ASN A 18 17.07 1.13 -4.47
N ALA A 19 16.33 0.14 -3.97
CA ALA A 19 16.15 -1.16 -4.62
C ALA A 19 14.87 -1.15 -5.47
N GLN A 20 14.80 -0.36 -6.54
CA GLN A 20 13.63 -0.29 -7.43
C GLN A 20 13.40 -1.62 -8.18
N GLY A 21 12.71 -2.59 -7.57
CA GLY A 21 12.52 -3.94 -8.13
C GLY A 21 13.65 -4.93 -7.82
N ARG A 22 14.63 -4.55 -6.98
CA ARG A 22 15.76 -5.40 -6.53
C ARG A 22 15.71 -5.67 -5.02
N GLU A 23 14.55 -5.56 -4.43
CA GLU A 23 14.33 -5.67 -2.99
C GLU A 23 14.65 -7.09 -2.48
N GLY A 24 15.24 -7.19 -1.29
CA GLY A 24 15.28 -8.46 -0.56
C GLY A 24 13.87 -8.89 -0.12
N GLU A 25 13.68 -10.16 0.26
CA GLU A 25 12.36 -10.69 0.62
C GLU A 25 11.61 -9.83 1.66
N LYS A 26 12.31 -9.41 2.73
CA LYS A 26 11.71 -8.58 3.80
C LYS A 26 11.24 -7.23 3.27
N GLU A 27 12.06 -6.57 2.47
CA GLU A 27 11.77 -5.26 1.87
C GLU A 27 10.64 -5.38 0.85
N TRP A 28 10.63 -6.45 0.04
CA TRP A 28 9.58 -6.73 -0.93
C TRP A 28 8.23 -6.93 -0.24
N ILE A 29 8.20 -7.76 0.81
CA ILE A 29 6.98 -8.01 1.60
C ILE A 29 6.50 -6.71 2.24
N GLN A 30 7.41 -5.91 2.81
CA GLN A 30 7.06 -4.65 3.43
C GLN A 30 6.46 -3.67 2.42
N CYS A 31 7.12 -3.48 1.27
CA CYS A 31 6.63 -2.62 0.20
C CYS A 31 5.26 -3.09 -0.30
N TYR A 32 5.06 -4.40 -0.49
CA TYR A 32 3.77 -4.96 -0.86
C TYR A 32 2.66 -4.59 0.15
N LYS A 33 2.93 -4.75 1.45
CA LYS A 33 1.97 -4.44 2.51
C LYS A 33 1.60 -2.97 2.53
N GLU A 34 2.58 -2.08 2.39
CA GLU A 34 2.39 -0.63 2.32
C GLU A 34 1.53 -0.25 1.11
N GLN A 35 1.86 -0.77 -0.08
CA GLN A 35 1.09 -0.51 -1.30
C GLN A 35 -0.36 -0.98 -1.20
N VAL A 36 -0.62 -2.14 -0.56
CA VAL A 36 -1.99 -2.62 -0.30
C VAL A 36 -2.73 -1.74 0.69
N TYR A 37 -2.07 -1.29 1.76
CA TYR A 37 -2.67 -0.42 2.76
C TYR A 37 -3.06 0.94 2.16
N TYR A 38 -2.12 1.63 1.52
CA TYR A 38 -2.38 2.93 0.90
C TYR A 38 -3.36 2.80 -0.28
N GLY A 39 -3.20 1.78 -1.12
CA GLY A 39 -4.09 1.52 -2.24
C GLY A 39 -5.53 1.28 -1.78
N GLY A 40 -5.74 0.51 -0.70
CA GLY A 40 -7.07 0.29 -0.13
C GLY A 40 -7.70 1.55 0.45
N LEU A 41 -6.93 2.36 1.19
CA LEU A 41 -7.41 3.64 1.73
C LEU A 41 -7.80 4.62 0.62
N LEU A 42 -6.95 4.78 -0.40
CA LEU A 42 -7.23 5.66 -1.53
C LEU A 42 -8.47 5.20 -2.30
N LYS A 43 -8.61 3.90 -2.58
CA LYS A 43 -9.81 3.36 -3.23
C LYS A 43 -11.09 3.62 -2.40
N GLY A 44 -10.99 3.60 -1.08
CA GLY A 44 -12.09 3.90 -0.16
C GLY A 44 -12.60 5.33 -0.23
N LEU A 45 -11.80 6.29 -0.72
CA LEU A 45 -12.24 7.68 -0.90
C LEU A 45 -13.30 7.84 -2.01
N GLY A 46 -13.38 6.90 -2.95
CA GLY A 46 -14.37 6.90 -4.04
C GLY A 46 -14.24 8.04 -5.07
N GLU A 47 -13.42 9.04 -4.82
CA GLU A 47 -13.27 10.23 -5.67
C GLU A 47 -11.94 10.21 -6.45
N LYS A 48 -12.02 9.84 -7.73
CA LYS A 48 -10.84 9.70 -8.62
C LYS A 48 -9.99 10.97 -8.70
N ALA A 49 -10.62 12.14 -8.75
CA ALA A 49 -9.92 13.42 -8.83
C ALA A 49 -9.10 13.72 -7.56
N LEU A 50 -9.67 13.43 -6.39
CA LEU A 50 -8.98 13.55 -5.11
C LEU A 50 -7.83 12.55 -4.99
N ILE A 51 -8.04 11.29 -5.37
CA ILE A 51 -7.00 10.26 -5.40
C ILE A 51 -5.82 10.73 -6.26
N ALA A 52 -6.09 11.21 -7.48
CA ALA A 52 -5.04 11.71 -8.37
C ALA A 52 -4.26 12.88 -7.75
N LYS A 53 -4.94 13.82 -7.08
CA LYS A 53 -4.29 14.93 -6.36
C LYS A 53 -3.39 14.45 -5.22
N ILE A 54 -3.88 13.50 -4.41
CA ILE A 54 -3.11 12.94 -3.29
C ILE A 54 -1.87 12.20 -3.81
N THR A 55 -2.03 11.34 -4.82
CA THR A 55 -0.92 10.60 -5.43
C THR A 55 0.10 11.53 -6.10
N ALA A 56 -0.35 12.64 -6.70
CA ALA A 56 0.57 13.62 -7.29
C ALA A 56 1.33 14.44 -6.23
N ALA A 57 0.69 14.76 -5.11
CA ALA A 57 1.28 15.54 -4.02
C ALA A 57 2.23 14.73 -3.15
N ASP A 58 1.94 13.45 -2.92
CA ASP A 58 2.74 12.60 -2.04
C ASP A 58 3.34 11.41 -2.78
N LYS A 59 4.62 11.56 -3.12
CA LYS A 59 5.43 10.53 -3.77
C LYS A 59 6.01 9.50 -2.79
N SER A 60 5.86 9.70 -1.48
CA SER A 60 6.42 8.79 -0.46
C SER A 60 5.61 7.49 -0.35
N PHE A 61 4.34 7.50 -0.75
CA PHE A 61 3.47 6.33 -0.72
C PHE A 61 3.68 5.35 -1.88
N TYR A 62 4.52 5.70 -2.85
CA TYR A 62 4.54 5.02 -4.14
C TYR A 62 5.97 4.65 -4.53
N ASN A 63 6.28 3.36 -4.53
CA ASN A 63 7.40 2.84 -5.32
C ASN A 63 6.83 2.57 -6.72
N PRO A 64 7.04 3.47 -7.70
CA PRO A 64 6.34 3.41 -8.98
C PRO A 64 6.69 2.14 -9.78
N VAL A 65 7.96 1.74 -9.74
CA VAL A 65 8.44 0.53 -10.41
C VAL A 65 7.77 -0.70 -9.81
N PHE A 66 7.79 -0.81 -8.47
CA PHE A 66 7.16 -1.93 -7.76
C PHE A 66 5.66 -2.00 -8.02
N SER A 67 4.99 -0.85 -8.01
CA SER A 67 3.56 -0.77 -8.26
C SER A 67 3.22 -1.22 -9.68
N VAL A 68 3.97 -0.80 -10.71
CA VAL A 68 3.77 -1.29 -12.08
C VAL A 68 3.94 -2.80 -12.17
N LEU A 69 5.02 -3.34 -11.58
CA LEU A 69 5.32 -4.78 -11.66
C LEU A 69 4.29 -5.64 -10.92
N HIS A 70 3.69 -5.11 -9.86
CA HIS A 70 2.85 -5.88 -8.94
C HIS A 70 1.43 -5.36 -8.82
N GLN A 71 1.00 -4.45 -9.71
CA GLN A 71 -0.27 -3.74 -9.63
C GLN A 71 -1.46 -4.69 -9.48
N LYS A 72 -1.43 -5.83 -10.19
CA LYS A 72 -2.52 -6.80 -10.19
C LYS A 72 -2.73 -7.42 -8.81
N SER A 73 -1.67 -7.93 -8.17
CA SER A 73 -1.76 -8.56 -6.85
C SER A 73 -2.04 -7.54 -5.75
N ILE A 74 -1.43 -6.36 -5.84
CA ILE A 74 -1.72 -5.21 -4.96
C ILE A 74 -3.20 -4.83 -5.05
N ASN A 75 -3.75 -4.70 -6.27
CA ASN A 75 -5.15 -4.35 -6.48
C ASN A 75 -6.10 -5.38 -5.86
N GLN A 76 -5.86 -6.67 -6.11
CA GLN A 76 -6.69 -7.74 -5.54
C GLN A 76 -6.71 -7.71 -4.01
N SER A 77 -5.55 -7.46 -3.38
CA SER A 77 -5.47 -7.38 -1.92
C SER A 77 -6.06 -6.08 -1.36
N SER A 78 -5.95 -4.98 -2.11
CA SER A 78 -6.58 -3.70 -1.77
C SER A 78 -8.10 -3.78 -1.87
N ASP A 79 -8.62 -4.48 -2.89
CA ASP A 79 -10.07 -4.71 -3.06
C ASP A 79 -10.62 -5.58 -1.93
N TYR A 80 -9.82 -6.55 -1.45
CA TYR A 80 -10.16 -7.32 -0.26
C TYR A 80 -10.25 -6.43 0.99
N LEU A 81 -9.27 -5.55 1.24
CA LEU A 81 -9.35 -4.58 2.34
C LEU A 81 -10.61 -3.70 2.22
N LEU A 82 -10.86 -3.14 1.03
CA LEU A 82 -12.03 -2.33 0.78
C LEU A 82 -13.33 -3.10 1.04
N SER A 83 -13.39 -4.39 0.68
CA SER A 83 -14.57 -5.22 0.95
C SER A 83 -14.84 -5.39 2.44
N ILE A 84 -13.80 -5.47 3.29
CA ILE A 84 -13.93 -5.55 4.75
C ILE A 84 -14.45 -4.22 5.31
N ILE A 85 -13.88 -3.10 4.86
CA ILE A 85 -14.31 -1.75 5.26
C ILE A 85 -15.77 -1.53 4.87
N ASN A 86 -16.14 -1.85 3.62
CA ASN A 86 -17.50 -1.68 3.13
C ASN A 86 -18.50 -2.56 3.87
N LYS A 87 -18.15 -3.82 4.16
CA LYS A 87 -18.99 -4.70 4.97
C LYS A 87 -19.23 -4.13 6.37
N ASP A 88 -18.18 -3.61 7.00
CA ASP A 88 -18.26 -2.99 8.32
C ASP A 88 -19.08 -1.69 8.32
N TYR A 89 -18.95 -0.87 7.27
CA TYR A 89 -19.76 0.33 7.04
C TYR A 89 -21.24 -0.01 6.84
N LEU A 90 -21.57 -0.92 5.90
CA LEU A 90 -22.95 -1.30 5.60
C LEU A 90 -23.67 -1.85 6.83
N ASN A 91 -22.96 -2.61 7.67
CA ASN A 91 -23.51 -3.11 8.91
C ASN A 91 -23.89 -1.99 9.87
N ARG A 92 -23.29 -0.80 9.81
CA ARG A 92 -23.49 0.29 10.78
C ARG A 92 -24.12 1.55 10.22
N LYS A 93 -24.37 1.58 8.92
CA LYS A 93 -24.99 2.70 8.24
C LYS A 93 -26.17 3.23 9.05
N ASP A 94 -26.23 4.55 9.20
CA ASP A 94 -27.26 5.30 9.93
C ASP A 94 -27.28 5.10 11.47
N ARG A 95 -26.31 4.37 12.04
CA ARG A 95 -26.19 4.13 13.50
C ARG A 95 -25.01 4.84 14.16
N VAL A 96 -24.14 5.48 13.37
CA VAL A 96 -22.89 6.08 13.83
C VAL A 96 -22.69 7.43 13.14
N ALA A 97 -22.11 8.40 13.86
CA ALA A 97 -21.73 9.68 13.28
C ALA A 97 -20.55 9.53 12.30
N GLU A 98 -20.56 10.28 11.21
CA GLU A 98 -19.57 10.21 10.12
C GLU A 98 -18.09 10.25 10.58
N PRO A 99 -17.68 11.13 11.53
CA PRO A 99 -16.29 11.13 12.00
C PRO A 99 -15.87 9.83 12.70
N ALA A 100 -16.81 9.16 13.37
CA ALA A 100 -16.55 7.88 14.03
C ALA A 100 -16.43 6.74 13.01
N ASP A 101 -17.15 6.81 11.89
CA ASP A 101 -17.00 5.85 10.78
C ASP A 101 -15.66 5.99 10.05
N GLY A 102 -15.19 7.23 9.84
CA GLY A 102 -13.85 7.48 9.29
C GLY A 102 -12.74 6.88 10.15
N LYS A 103 -12.77 7.12 11.47
CA LYS A 103 -11.81 6.52 12.43
C LYS A 103 -11.82 5.00 12.40
N ARG A 104 -12.99 4.40 12.23
CA ARG A 104 -13.13 2.94 12.22
C ARG A 104 -12.59 2.32 10.93
N SER A 105 -12.80 2.97 9.79
CA SER A 105 -12.21 2.55 8.51
C SER A 105 -10.68 2.55 8.59
N LEU A 106 -10.08 3.58 9.18
CA LEU A 106 -8.63 3.65 9.43
C LEU A 106 -8.15 2.54 10.36
N ARG A 107 -8.90 2.26 11.44
CA ARG A 107 -8.58 1.16 12.36
C ARG A 107 -8.59 -0.20 11.66
N ILE A 108 -9.61 -0.49 10.86
CA ILE A 108 -9.71 -1.75 10.09
C ILE A 108 -8.53 -1.90 9.13
N ALA A 109 -8.16 -0.82 8.43
CA ALA A 109 -7.00 -0.83 7.56
C ALA A 109 -5.70 -1.12 8.33
N LEU A 110 -5.52 -0.53 9.52
CA LEU A 110 -4.36 -0.76 10.37
C LEU A 110 -4.32 -2.19 10.93
N GLU A 111 -5.45 -2.71 11.38
CA GLU A 111 -5.58 -4.11 11.83
C GLU A 111 -5.25 -5.08 10.70
N PHE A 112 -5.75 -4.82 9.49
CA PHE A 112 -5.43 -5.63 8.32
C PHE A 112 -3.94 -5.54 7.94
N TYR A 113 -3.36 -4.35 7.98
CA TYR A 113 -1.92 -4.14 7.72
C TYR A 113 -1.02 -4.96 8.67
N ASN A 114 -1.43 -5.07 9.93
CA ASN A 114 -0.73 -5.86 10.95
C ASN A 114 -1.12 -7.34 10.97
N SER A 115 -2.09 -7.75 10.15
CA SER A 115 -2.62 -9.12 10.18
C SER A 115 -1.68 -10.14 9.55
N ASN A 116 -1.72 -11.37 10.08
CA ASN A 116 -1.07 -12.52 9.44
C ASN A 116 -1.68 -12.79 8.04
N LYS A 117 -2.95 -12.43 7.82
CA LYS A 117 -3.62 -12.59 6.52
C LYS A 117 -2.91 -11.80 5.42
N LEU A 118 -2.63 -10.52 5.64
CA LEU A 118 -1.91 -9.70 4.67
C LEU A 118 -0.46 -10.19 4.49
N HIS A 119 0.18 -10.60 5.58
CA HIS A 119 1.52 -11.19 5.50
C HIS A 119 1.56 -12.43 4.59
N LEU A 120 0.63 -13.38 4.76
CA LEU A 120 0.53 -14.56 3.91
C LEU A 120 0.22 -14.23 2.43
N LEU A 121 -0.60 -13.20 2.18
CA LEU A 121 -0.85 -12.70 0.83
C LEU A 121 0.43 -12.15 0.20
N ALA A 122 1.22 -11.37 0.95
CA ALA A 122 2.50 -10.84 0.51
C ALA A 122 3.51 -11.94 0.21
N VAL A 123 3.67 -12.92 1.11
CA VAL A 123 4.55 -14.08 0.92
C VAL A 123 4.15 -14.87 -0.33
N LYS A 124 2.85 -15.13 -0.53
CA LYS A 124 2.37 -15.83 -1.73
C LYS A 124 2.67 -15.04 -3.01
N ALA A 125 2.49 -13.72 -2.99
CA ALA A 125 2.79 -12.86 -4.13
C ALA A 125 4.29 -12.82 -4.43
N TYR A 126 5.14 -12.77 -3.39
CA TYR A 126 6.59 -12.85 -3.52
C TYR A 126 7.04 -14.18 -4.13
N GLN A 127 6.51 -15.31 -3.64
CA GLN A 127 6.80 -16.64 -4.20
C GLN A 127 6.37 -16.76 -5.67
N ALA A 128 5.25 -16.13 -6.05
CA ALA A 128 4.83 -16.06 -7.45
C ALA A 128 5.80 -15.20 -8.26
N TRP A 129 6.21 -14.03 -7.74
CA TRP A 129 7.21 -13.17 -8.35
C TRP A 129 8.55 -13.89 -8.57
N LEU A 130 8.98 -14.71 -7.62
CA LEU A 130 10.23 -15.47 -7.73
C LEU A 130 10.28 -16.38 -8.96
N LYS A 131 9.12 -16.88 -9.41
CA LYS A 131 8.98 -17.79 -10.56
C LYS A 131 8.87 -17.07 -11.90
N VAL A 132 8.76 -15.74 -11.91
CA VAL A 132 8.65 -14.96 -13.16
C VAL A 132 10.00 -14.98 -13.89
N PRO A 133 10.05 -15.41 -15.16
CA PRO A 133 11.27 -15.34 -15.96
C PRO A 133 11.57 -13.89 -16.39
N ASN A 134 12.82 -13.60 -16.76
CA ASN A 134 13.24 -12.31 -17.34
C ASN A 134 12.92 -11.07 -16.47
N LYS A 135 13.00 -11.19 -15.14
CA LYS A 135 12.69 -10.08 -14.21
C LYS A 135 13.48 -8.81 -14.50
N ALA A 136 14.76 -8.93 -14.84
CA ALA A 136 15.62 -7.77 -15.14
C ALA A 136 15.02 -6.90 -16.27
N ALA A 137 14.57 -7.53 -17.36
CA ALA A 137 13.94 -6.82 -18.48
C ALA A 137 12.59 -6.19 -18.08
N LEU A 138 11.82 -6.85 -17.21
CA LEU A 138 10.57 -6.29 -16.68
C LEU A 138 10.83 -5.06 -15.80
N ILE A 139 11.86 -5.12 -14.94
CA ILE A 139 12.27 -4.01 -14.08
C ILE A 139 12.71 -2.83 -14.94
N GLU A 140 13.60 -3.04 -15.92
CA GLU A 140 14.05 -1.98 -16.83
C GLU A 140 12.88 -1.33 -17.58
N LYS A 141 11.95 -2.14 -18.10
CA LYS A 141 10.75 -1.63 -18.78
C LYS A 141 9.86 -0.81 -17.85
N ALA A 142 9.70 -1.24 -16.60
CA ALA A 142 8.91 -0.52 -15.61
C ALA A 142 9.59 0.78 -15.16
N SER A 143 10.91 0.76 -14.98
CA SER A 143 11.72 1.95 -14.69
C SER A 143 11.68 2.98 -15.82
N ALA A 144 11.65 2.55 -17.09
CA ALA A 144 11.57 3.46 -18.23
C ALA A 144 10.19 4.14 -18.40
N ALA A 145 9.15 3.62 -17.76
CA ALA A 145 7.81 4.19 -17.81
C ALA A 145 7.60 5.33 -16.80
N TYR A 146 8.60 5.62 -15.95
CA TYR A 146 8.59 6.62 -14.88
C TYR A 146 9.85 7.47 -14.89
#